data_AF-A0A9D0I9E2-F1
#
_entry.id   AF-A0A9D0I9E2-F1
#
_cell.length_a   1.000
_cell.length_b   1.000
_cell.length_c   1.000
_cell.angle_alpha   90.00
_cell.angle_beta   90.00
_cell.angle_gamma   90.00
#
_symmetry.space_group_name_H-M   'P 1'
#
loop_
_entity.id
_entity.type
_entity.pdbx_description
1 polymer ?
#
loop_
_entity_poly.entity_id
_entity_poly.type
_entity_poly.pdbx_seq_one_letter_code
_entity_poly.pdbx_strand_id
1 'polypeptide(L)'
;MNDRLPLFQFTSTVSLILLSWFLAGYYGGAPQGFPAAGDLLIPLLWSLLFISLRGTCCIGLAIAVYTLFLLMLLADRLNFGGSSLSSQITYLFLSWSLGSGFLLLQQLFSETRPRITYSFLLLLLAGACVLPVVYIVYALGFDTAVTRETIYAILQSNLDEAIEFCRDQLSSLWFVSALGLCIFLGILLLQQGKGKSLP
;
A
#
# COMPACT_ATOMS: atom_id res chain seq x y z
N MET A 1 -19.15 0.60 32.42
CA MET A 1 -18.51 -0.10 31.28
C MET A 1 -19.05 0.53 30.00
N ASN A 2 -18.56 1.72 29.64
CA ASN A 2 -17.50 2.01 28.66
C ASN A 2 -17.99 2.22 27.20
N ASP A 3 -19.09 2.97 27.03
CA ASP A 3 -19.57 3.49 25.73
C ASP A 3 -18.64 4.53 25.09
N ARG A 4 -17.55 4.93 25.77
CA ARG A 4 -16.54 5.84 25.22
C ARG A 4 -15.49 5.13 24.35
N LEU A 5 -15.35 3.82 24.48
CA LEU A 5 -14.48 3.01 23.62
C LEU A 5 -14.81 3.14 22.13
N PRO A 6 -16.06 2.98 21.65
CA PRO A 6 -16.37 3.03 20.23
C PRO A 6 -16.12 4.42 19.61
N LEU A 7 -16.42 5.50 20.33
CA LEU A 7 -16.20 6.86 19.83
C LEU A 7 -14.70 7.18 19.69
N PHE A 8 -13.90 6.87 20.71
CA PHE A 8 -12.45 7.06 20.68
C PHE A 8 -11.77 6.20 19.60
N GLN A 9 -12.30 4.99 19.40
CA GLN A 9 -11.85 4.06 18.38
C GLN A 9 -12.20 4.52 16.96
N PHE A 10 -13.39 5.11 16.76
CA PHE A 10 -13.79 5.71 15.51
C PHE A 10 -12.91 6.92 15.17
N THR A 11 -12.75 7.85 16.11
CA THR A 11 -11.97 9.07 15.88
C THR A 11 -10.51 8.75 15.58
N SER A 12 -9.90 7.81 16.31
CA SER A 12 -8.51 7.40 16.04
C SER A 12 -8.31 6.78 14.65
N THR A 13 -9.20 5.90 14.18
CA THR A 13 -9.11 5.31 12.84
C THR A 13 -9.22 6.37 11.76
N VAL A 14 -10.21 7.27 11.87
CA VAL A 14 -10.40 8.36 10.91
C VAL A 14 -9.20 9.30 10.92
N SER A 15 -8.69 9.68 12.10
CA SER A 15 -7.51 10.53 12.21
C SER A 15 -6.25 9.92 11.60
N LEU A 16 -6.01 8.62 11.79
CA LEU A 16 -4.85 7.93 11.21
C LEU A 16 -4.91 7.86 9.68
N ILE A 17 -6.08 7.59 9.11
CA ILE A 17 -6.27 7.54 7.65
C ILE A 17 -6.12 8.93 7.05
N LEU A 18 -6.69 9.96 7.68
CA LEU A 18 -6.51 11.34 7.23
C LEU A 18 -5.06 11.81 7.35
N LEU A 19 -4.38 11.45 8.45
CA LEU A 19 -2.97 11.81 8.65
C LEU A 19 -2.07 11.13 7.62
N SER A 20 -2.22 9.82 7.40
CA SER A 20 -1.41 9.08 6.42
C SER A 20 -1.68 9.51 4.98
N TRP A 21 -2.94 9.80 4.63
CA TRP A 21 -3.31 10.42 3.37
C TRP A 21 -2.66 11.79 3.18
N PHE A 22 -2.71 12.64 4.21
CA PHE A 22 -2.10 13.97 4.18
C PHE A 22 -0.58 13.89 4.05
N LEU A 23 0.08 12.99 4.77
CA LEU A 23 1.52 12.77 4.68
C LEU A 23 1.94 12.29 3.30
N ALA A 24 1.23 11.31 2.72
CA ALA A 24 1.48 10.87 1.35
C ALA A 24 1.30 12.03 0.35
N GLY A 25 0.35 12.92 0.62
CA GLY A 25 0.14 14.11 -0.19
C GLY A 25 1.23 15.17 -0.07
N TYR A 26 1.70 15.43 1.15
CA TYR A 26 2.75 16.39 1.46
C TYR A 26 4.11 15.97 0.87
N TYR A 27 4.51 14.72 1.12
CA TYR A 27 5.79 14.19 0.60
C TYR A 27 5.77 13.95 -0.92
N GLY A 28 4.59 13.82 -1.53
CA GLY A 28 4.42 13.71 -2.97
C GLY A 28 4.54 15.03 -3.75
N GLY A 29 4.96 16.13 -3.13
CA GLY A 29 5.26 17.37 -3.87
C GLY A 29 4.06 18.28 -4.17
N ALA A 30 2.93 18.12 -3.48
CA ALA A 30 1.83 19.09 -3.53
C ALA A 30 1.90 20.04 -2.32
N PRO A 31 2.53 21.23 -2.43
CA PRO A 31 2.54 22.24 -1.35
C PRO A 31 1.21 23.00 -1.23
N GLN A 32 0.20 22.65 -2.02
CA GLN A 32 -1.09 23.33 -1.98
C GLN A 32 -1.86 22.86 -0.74
N GLY A 33 -2.36 23.84 0.03
CA GLY A 33 -3.05 23.65 1.29
C GLY A 33 -4.27 22.72 1.21
N PHE A 34 -4.89 22.51 2.37
CA PHE A 34 -6.03 21.61 2.65
C PHE A 34 -6.73 21.00 1.42
N PRO A 35 -6.85 19.64 1.35
CA PRO A 35 -7.46 18.95 0.23
C PRO A 35 -8.84 19.52 -0.13
N ALA A 36 -9.15 19.65 -1.42
CA ALA A 36 -10.47 20.06 -1.86
C ALA A 36 -11.52 19.06 -1.32
N ALA A 37 -12.78 19.49 -1.16
CA ALA A 37 -13.83 18.64 -0.58
C ALA A 37 -13.99 17.28 -1.29
N GLY A 38 -13.70 17.22 -2.61
CA GLY A 38 -13.69 15.98 -3.39
C GLY A 38 -12.55 15.02 -3.04
N ASP A 39 -11.40 15.53 -2.61
CA ASP A 39 -10.22 14.73 -2.23
C ASP A 39 -10.37 14.08 -0.84
N LEU A 40 -11.35 14.52 -0.04
CA LEU A 40 -11.68 13.92 1.26
C LEU A 40 -12.59 12.69 1.15
N LEU A 41 -13.23 12.49 0.00
CA LEU A 41 -14.11 11.34 -0.22
C LEU A 41 -13.36 10.00 -0.11
N ILE A 42 -12.14 9.96 -0.64
CA ILE A 42 -11.32 8.75 -0.66
C ILE A 42 -10.85 8.31 0.73
N PRO A 43 -10.22 9.16 1.56
CA PRO A 43 -9.89 8.77 2.93
C PRO A 43 -11.14 8.47 3.76
N LEU A 44 -12.29 9.11 3.47
CA LEU A 44 -13.55 8.78 4.12
C LEU A 44 -14.04 7.37 3.76
N LEU A 45 -14.02 6.98 2.48
CA LEU A 45 -14.38 5.62 2.04
C LEU A 45 -13.47 4.57 2.69
N TRP A 46 -12.17 4.83 2.77
CA TRP A 46 -11.24 3.96 3.50
C TRP A 46 -11.60 3.88 4.98
N SER A 47 -11.91 5.01 5.63
CA SER A 47 -12.29 5.00 7.04
C SER A 47 -13.54 4.16 7.31
N LEU A 48 -14.57 4.29 6.46
CA LEU A 48 -15.79 3.47 6.56
C LEU A 48 -15.47 1.98 6.39
N LEU A 49 -14.59 1.62 5.46
CA LEU A 49 -14.17 0.24 5.23
C LEU A 49 -13.37 -0.33 6.42
N PHE A 50 -12.47 0.46 7.02
CA PHE A 50 -11.75 0.04 8.23
C PHE A 50 -12.66 -0.13 9.44
N ILE A 51 -13.66 0.75 9.58
CA ILE A 51 -14.66 0.65 10.64
C ILE A 51 -15.54 -0.59 10.43
N SER A 52 -15.98 -0.86 9.21
CA SER A 52 -16.83 -2.02 8.90
C SER A 52 -16.10 -3.35 9.05
N LEU A 53 -14.79 -3.40 8.74
CA LEU A 53 -13.95 -4.58 8.90
C LEU A 53 -13.35 -4.71 10.31
N ARG A 54 -13.68 -3.81 11.23
CA ARG A 54 -13.15 -3.83 12.59
C ARG A 54 -13.64 -5.05 13.37
N GLY A 55 -12.72 -5.73 14.05
CA GLY A 55 -13.02 -6.96 14.78
C GLY A 55 -13.20 -8.20 13.89
N THR A 56 -13.05 -8.06 12.58
CA THR A 56 -12.96 -9.20 11.66
C THR A 56 -11.52 -9.68 11.54
N CYS A 57 -11.34 -10.95 11.16
CA CYS A 57 -10.01 -11.48 10.81
C CYS A 57 -9.42 -10.84 9.54
N CYS A 58 -10.14 -9.94 8.86
CA CYS A 58 -9.73 -9.33 7.58
C CYS A 58 -9.00 -7.99 7.73
N ILE A 59 -8.86 -7.46 8.96
CA ILE A 59 -8.31 -6.10 9.17
C ILE A 59 -6.85 -5.93 8.72
N GLY A 60 -5.99 -6.92 8.94
CA GLY A 60 -4.60 -6.91 8.45
C GLY A 60 -4.50 -6.93 6.93
N LEU A 61 -5.46 -7.55 6.24
CA LEU A 61 -5.55 -7.51 4.79
C LEU A 61 -6.01 -6.12 4.32
N ALA A 62 -6.97 -5.51 5.02
CA ALA A 62 -7.36 -4.12 4.76
C ALA A 62 -6.17 -3.15 4.95
N ILE A 63 -5.34 -3.35 5.98
CA ILE A 63 -4.09 -2.60 6.18
C ILE A 63 -3.13 -2.80 5.02
N ALA A 64 -2.88 -4.03 4.61
CA ALA A 64 -2.01 -4.36 3.49
C ALA A 64 -2.45 -3.69 2.17
N VAL A 65 -3.75 -3.79 1.85
CA VAL A 65 -4.31 -3.23 0.62
C VAL A 65 -4.34 -1.69 0.67
N TYR A 66 -4.62 -1.11 1.84
CA TYR A 66 -4.50 0.34 2.05
C TYR A 66 -3.05 0.83 1.91
N THR A 67 -2.09 0.05 2.39
CA THR A 67 -0.65 0.36 2.23
C THR A 67 -0.26 0.35 0.75
N LEU A 68 -0.71 -0.65 -0.02
CA LEU A 68 -0.52 -0.69 -1.46
C LEU A 68 -1.14 0.53 -2.15
N PHE A 69 -2.35 0.92 -1.75
CA PHE A 69 -3.01 2.13 -2.24
C PHE A 69 -2.18 3.41 -1.98
N LEU A 70 -1.67 3.58 -0.76
CA LEU A 70 -0.80 4.71 -0.42
C LEU A 70 0.51 4.69 -1.20
N LEU A 71 1.11 3.51 -1.42
CA LEU A 71 2.33 3.38 -2.21
C LEU A 71 2.10 3.78 -3.67
N MET A 72 0.98 3.36 -4.28
CA MET A 72 0.62 3.79 -5.64
C MET A 72 0.41 5.30 -5.72
N LEU A 73 -0.31 5.88 -4.76
CA LEU A 73 -0.54 7.32 -4.71
C LEU A 73 0.76 8.11 -4.58
N LEU A 74 1.65 7.67 -3.68
CA LEU A 74 2.93 8.33 -3.45
C LEU A 74 3.84 8.22 -4.68
N ALA A 75 3.91 7.04 -5.31
CA ALA A 75 4.66 6.82 -6.52
C ALA A 75 4.18 7.73 -7.66
N ASP A 76 2.87 7.86 -7.83
CA ASP A 76 2.27 8.72 -8.86
C ASP A 76 2.60 10.20 -8.62
N ARG A 77 2.43 10.66 -7.38
CA ARG A 77 2.73 12.06 -7.03
C ARG A 77 4.19 12.44 -7.20
N LEU A 78 5.12 11.57 -6.76
CA LEU A 78 6.55 11.80 -6.90
C LEU A 78 7.01 11.86 -8.36
N ASN A 79 6.42 11.04 -9.24
CA ASN A 79 6.90 10.89 -10.62
C ASN A 79 6.14 11.72 -11.64
N PHE A 80 4.86 12.03 -11.41
CA PHE A 80 4.01 12.66 -12.42
C PHE A 80 3.45 14.02 -11.98
N GLY A 81 3.84 14.52 -10.81
CA GLY A 81 3.60 15.91 -10.39
C GLY A 81 2.16 16.26 -10.03
N GLY A 82 1.26 15.27 -9.95
CA GLY A 82 -0.11 15.47 -9.48
C GLY A 82 -1.01 14.26 -9.71
N SER A 83 -1.58 13.72 -8.63
CA SER A 83 -2.58 12.64 -8.74
C SER A 83 -3.94 13.22 -9.10
N SER A 84 -4.37 13.09 -10.35
CA SER A 84 -5.75 13.45 -10.74
C SER A 84 -6.77 12.66 -9.92
N LEU A 85 -7.96 13.22 -9.63
CA LEU A 85 -9.04 12.48 -8.94
C LEU A 85 -9.34 11.15 -9.66
N SER A 86 -9.26 11.14 -10.99
CA SER A 86 -9.42 9.91 -11.78
C SER A 86 -8.37 8.86 -11.44
N SER A 87 -7.08 9.24 -11.36
CA SER A 87 -6.00 8.32 -10.97
C SER A 87 -6.23 7.76 -9.56
N GLN A 88 -6.62 8.62 -8.62
CA GLN A 88 -6.87 8.21 -7.24
C GLN A 88 -8.05 7.22 -7.12
N ILE A 89 -9.12 7.44 -7.89
CA ILE A 89 -10.26 6.52 -7.99
C ILE A 89 -9.81 5.19 -8.61
N THR A 90 -8.98 5.23 -9.66
CA THR A 90 -8.42 4.02 -10.27
C THR A 90 -7.61 3.21 -9.25
N TYR A 91 -6.75 3.85 -8.46
CA TYR A 91 -5.99 3.17 -7.40
C TYR A 91 -6.90 2.59 -6.31
N LEU A 92 -7.97 3.31 -5.95
CA LEU A 92 -8.97 2.81 -5.00
C LEU A 92 -9.61 1.52 -5.53
N PHE A 93 -10.13 1.53 -6.77
CA PHE A 93 -10.72 0.34 -7.38
C PHE A 93 -9.73 -0.80 -7.52
N LEU A 94 -8.51 -0.53 -8.00
CA LEU A 94 -7.47 -1.55 -8.17
C LEU A 94 -7.13 -2.21 -6.83
N SER A 95 -6.90 -1.41 -5.80
CA SER A 95 -6.60 -1.91 -4.46
C SER A 95 -7.77 -2.72 -3.90
N TRP A 96 -9.01 -2.24 -4.00
CA TRP A 96 -10.19 -2.97 -3.54
C TRP A 96 -10.42 -4.28 -4.30
N SER A 97 -10.21 -4.30 -5.62
CA SER A 97 -10.27 -5.52 -6.42
C SER A 97 -9.21 -6.54 -6.00
N LEU A 98 -7.96 -6.10 -5.78
CA LEU A 98 -6.90 -6.97 -5.27
C LEU A 98 -7.20 -7.49 -3.87
N GLY A 99 -7.67 -6.63 -2.97
CA GLY A 99 -8.09 -7.02 -1.63
C GLY A 99 -9.22 -8.04 -1.64
N SER A 100 -10.21 -7.87 -2.53
CA SER A 100 -11.30 -8.83 -2.70
C SER A 100 -10.79 -10.16 -3.25
N GLY A 101 -9.87 -10.14 -4.21
CA GLY A 101 -9.21 -11.34 -4.72
C GLY A 101 -8.43 -12.08 -3.63
N PHE A 102 -7.69 -11.35 -2.78
CA PHE A 102 -6.98 -11.92 -1.64
C PHE A 102 -7.93 -12.51 -0.60
N LEU A 103 -9.08 -11.88 -0.33
CA LEU A 103 -10.11 -12.45 0.55
C LEU A 103 -10.66 -13.77 -0.02
N LEU A 104 -10.96 -13.83 -1.31
CA LEU A 104 -11.44 -15.05 -1.96
C LEU A 104 -10.41 -16.17 -1.87
N LEU A 105 -9.15 -15.88 -2.17
CA LEU A 105 -8.06 -16.84 -2.01
C LEU A 105 -7.90 -17.29 -0.56
N GLN A 106 -8.03 -16.37 0.40
CA GLN A 106 -8.01 -16.71 1.81
C GLN A 106 -9.15 -17.68 2.16
N GLN A 107 -10.38 -17.41 1.72
CA GLN A 107 -11.52 -18.29 1.97
C GLN A 107 -11.35 -19.68 1.34
N LEU A 108 -10.87 -19.74 0.09
CA LEU A 108 -10.67 -20.99 -0.65
C LEU A 108 -9.63 -21.93 -0.01
N PHE A 109 -8.55 -21.37 0.56
CA PHE A 109 -7.40 -22.17 1.02
C PHE A 109 -7.19 -22.16 2.55
N SER A 110 -7.89 -21.31 3.31
CA SER A 110 -7.65 -21.19 4.76
C SER A 110 -8.12 -22.41 5.56
N GLU A 111 -9.11 -23.16 5.09
CA GLU A 111 -9.61 -24.35 5.82
C GLU A 111 -8.64 -25.53 5.74
N THR A 112 -7.88 -25.63 4.65
CA THR A 112 -6.99 -26.77 4.42
C THR A 112 -5.57 -26.50 4.88
N ARG A 113 -5.00 -25.31 4.60
CA ARG A 113 -3.59 -24.99 4.90
C ARG A 113 -3.36 -23.50 5.19
N PRO A 114 -3.81 -22.97 6.35
CA PRO A 114 -3.80 -21.53 6.62
C PRO A 114 -2.40 -20.91 6.50
N ARG A 115 -1.34 -21.58 7.00
CA ARG A 115 0.03 -21.06 6.93
C ARG A 115 0.54 -20.86 5.50
N ILE A 116 0.20 -21.78 4.59
CA ILE A 116 0.62 -21.69 3.18
C ILE A 116 -0.15 -20.56 2.50
N THR A 117 -1.44 -20.46 2.76
CA THR A 117 -2.31 -19.39 2.25
C THR A 117 -1.79 -18.01 2.64
N TYR A 118 -1.45 -17.80 3.92
CA TYR A 118 -0.88 -16.52 4.37
C TYR A 118 0.48 -16.23 3.73
N SER A 119 1.35 -17.23 3.61
CA SER A 119 2.67 -17.06 2.98
C SER A 119 2.54 -16.72 1.49
N PHE A 120 1.60 -17.34 0.80
CA PHE A 120 1.30 -17.09 -0.60
C PHE A 120 0.69 -15.70 -0.83
N LEU A 121 -0.27 -15.29 0.02
CA LEU A 121 -0.85 -13.95 -0.02
C LEU A 121 0.20 -12.86 0.24
N LEU A 122 1.12 -13.11 1.18
CA LEU A 122 2.25 -12.23 1.45
C LEU A 122 3.15 -12.10 0.21
N LEU A 123 3.46 -13.20 -0.47
CA LEU A 123 4.26 -13.18 -1.69
C LEU A 123 3.57 -12.41 -2.83
N LEU A 124 2.26 -12.60 -3.02
CA LEU A 124 1.47 -11.84 -4.00
C LEU A 124 1.44 -10.35 -3.68
N LEU A 125 1.23 -10.00 -2.40
CA LEU A 125 1.24 -8.62 -1.94
C LEU A 125 2.62 -7.98 -2.13
N ALA A 126 3.69 -8.70 -1.78
CA ALA A 126 5.06 -8.24 -2.00
C ALA A 126 5.28 -7.95 -3.49
N GLY A 127 4.87 -8.86 -4.38
CA GLY A 127 4.92 -8.67 -5.83
C GLY A 127 4.14 -7.44 -6.30
N ALA A 128 2.94 -7.22 -5.78
CA ALA A 128 2.14 -6.03 -6.10
C ALA A 128 2.79 -4.72 -5.62
N CYS A 129 3.53 -4.76 -4.51
CA CYS A 129 4.25 -3.61 -3.96
C CYS A 129 5.57 -3.30 -4.70
N VAL A 130 6.16 -4.25 -5.45
CA VAL A 130 7.46 -4.04 -6.11
C VAL A 130 7.42 -2.82 -7.03
N LEU A 131 6.43 -2.73 -7.91
CA LEU A 131 6.35 -1.68 -8.92
C LEU A 131 6.24 -0.27 -8.32
N PRO A 132 5.28 0.03 -7.41
CA PRO A 132 5.23 1.35 -6.81
C PRO A 132 6.46 1.67 -5.95
N VAL A 133 7.05 0.68 -5.26
CA VAL A 133 8.29 0.89 -4.49
C VAL A 133 9.46 1.24 -5.40
N VAL A 134 9.63 0.56 -6.54
CA VAL A 134 10.69 0.87 -7.50
C VAL A 134 10.57 2.30 -8.02
N TYR A 135 9.36 2.76 -8.34
CA TYR A 135 9.14 4.15 -8.77
C TYR A 135 9.42 5.18 -7.67
N ILE A 136 9.12 4.87 -6.42
CA ILE A 136 9.46 5.74 -5.28
C ILE A 136 10.99 5.79 -5.11
N VAL A 137 11.66 4.64 -5.11
CA VAL A 137 13.13 4.55 -4.94
C VAL A 137 13.84 5.25 -6.08
N TYR A 138 13.34 5.13 -7.32
CA TYR A 138 13.88 5.86 -8.46
C TYR A 138 13.76 7.37 -8.25
N ALA A 139 12.55 7.87 -7.97
CA ALA A 139 12.32 9.31 -7.81
C ALA A 139 13.17 9.92 -6.69
N LEU A 140 13.28 9.23 -5.55
CA LEU A 140 14.06 9.70 -4.40
C LEU A 140 15.56 9.50 -4.57
N GLY A 141 15.98 8.45 -5.28
CA GLY A 141 17.39 8.11 -5.49
C GLY A 141 18.06 9.00 -6.53
N PHE A 142 17.34 9.34 -7.60
CA PHE A 142 17.85 10.15 -8.71
C PHE A 142 17.40 11.61 -8.67
N ASP A 143 16.60 12.00 -7.66
CA ASP A 143 15.97 13.33 -7.54
C ASP A 143 15.28 13.78 -8.84
N THR A 144 14.76 12.80 -9.59
CA THR A 144 14.17 13.01 -10.92
C THR A 144 12.96 12.09 -11.12
N ALA A 145 11.92 12.65 -11.73
CA ALA A 145 10.71 11.92 -12.10
C ALA A 145 10.98 10.87 -13.20
N VAL A 146 10.33 9.71 -13.09
CA VAL A 146 10.26 8.73 -14.19
C VAL A 146 9.49 9.35 -15.37
N THR A 147 10.17 9.52 -16.49
CA THR A 147 9.55 10.01 -17.73
C THR A 147 9.25 8.85 -18.69
N ARG A 148 8.55 9.15 -19.79
CA ARG A 148 8.34 8.19 -20.88
C ARG A 148 9.68 7.68 -21.44
N GLU A 149 10.69 8.54 -21.51
CA GLU A 149 12.03 8.17 -21.97
C GLU A 149 12.69 7.19 -21.00
N THR A 150 12.52 7.39 -19.69
CA THR A 150 12.96 6.44 -18.67
C THR A 150 12.32 5.07 -18.87
N ILE A 151 11.01 5.00 -19.15
CA ILE A 151 10.32 3.73 -19.40
C ILE A 151 10.84 3.06 -20.68
N TYR A 152 11.06 3.82 -21.75
CA TYR A 152 11.65 3.27 -22.97
C TYR A 152 13.08 2.78 -22.76
N ALA A 153 13.88 3.50 -21.99
CA ALA A 153 15.23 3.07 -21.62
C ALA A 153 15.18 1.77 -20.82
N ILE A 154 14.26 1.62 -19.85
CA ILE A 154 14.06 0.36 -19.11
C ILE A 154 13.70 -0.78 -20.06
N LEU A 155 12.77 -0.56 -21.00
CA LEU A 155 12.35 -1.58 -21.96
C LEU A 155 13.43 -1.96 -22.99
N GLN A 156 14.38 -1.06 -23.24
CA GLN A 156 15.52 -1.30 -24.13
C GLN A 156 16.77 -1.79 -23.40
N SER A 157 16.79 -1.72 -22.07
CA SER A 157 17.94 -2.16 -21.26
C SER A 157 18.15 -3.66 -21.33
N ASN A 158 19.41 -4.06 -21.34
CA ASN A 158 19.80 -5.47 -21.22
C ASN A 158 20.07 -5.85 -19.75
N LEU A 159 20.25 -7.13 -19.48
CA LEU A 159 20.46 -7.65 -18.12
C LEU A 159 21.71 -7.05 -17.45
N ASP A 160 22.78 -6.85 -18.21
CA ASP A 160 24.06 -6.37 -17.69
C ASP A 160 23.96 -4.90 -17.25
N GLU A 161 23.33 -4.05 -18.05
CA GLU A 161 23.01 -2.65 -17.72
C GLU A 161 22.09 -2.56 -16.50
N ALA A 162 21.10 -3.44 -16.39
CA ALA A 162 20.21 -3.47 -15.23
C ALA A 162 20.94 -3.89 -13.94
N ILE A 163 21.90 -4.80 -14.01
CA ILE A 163 22.72 -5.24 -12.87
C ILE A 163 23.67 -4.12 -12.43
N GLU A 164 24.33 -3.45 -13.38
CA GLU A 164 25.22 -2.31 -13.10
C GLU A 164 24.45 -1.16 -12.42
N PHE A 165 23.25 -0.86 -12.92
CA PHE A 165 22.34 0.09 -12.30
C PHE A 165 21.95 -0.28 -10.86
N CYS A 166 21.56 -1.54 -10.63
CA CYS A 166 21.21 -2.03 -9.30
C CYS A 166 22.39 -1.93 -8.32
N ARG A 167 23.61 -2.16 -8.80
CA ARG A 167 24.81 -2.15 -7.97
C ARG A 167 25.23 -0.73 -7.59
N ASP A 168 25.18 0.20 -8.54
CA ASP A 168 25.82 1.50 -8.37
C ASP A 168 24.85 2.57 -7.85
N GLN A 169 23.54 2.40 -8.05
CA GLN A 169 22.56 3.44 -7.76
C GLN A 169 21.57 3.10 -6.65
N LEU A 170 21.35 1.81 -6.37
CA LEU A 170 20.39 1.39 -5.35
C LEU A 170 21.07 1.34 -3.98
N SER A 171 20.89 2.41 -3.19
CA SER A 171 21.36 2.44 -1.80
C SER A 171 20.77 1.26 -1.01
N SER A 172 21.64 0.52 -0.30
CA SER A 172 21.27 -0.62 0.54
C SER A 172 20.18 -0.29 1.56
N LEU A 173 20.05 0.98 1.93
CA LEU A 173 19.05 1.48 2.86
C LEU A 173 17.61 1.31 2.31
N TRP A 174 17.40 1.48 1.01
CA TRP A 174 16.09 1.28 0.35
C TRP A 174 15.69 -0.19 0.30
N PHE A 175 16.64 -1.09 0.06
CA PHE A 175 16.39 -2.52 0.09
C PHE A 175 15.99 -2.98 1.50
N VAL A 176 16.70 -2.50 2.53
CA VAL A 176 16.40 -2.81 3.93
C VAL A 176 15.04 -2.28 4.35
N SER A 177 14.65 -1.07 3.92
CA SER A 177 13.33 -0.50 4.25
C SER A 177 12.19 -1.25 3.55
N ALA A 178 12.34 -1.63 2.28
CA ALA A 178 11.38 -2.46 1.56
C ALA A 178 11.23 -3.85 2.21
N LEU A 179 12.34 -4.46 2.61
CA LEU A 179 12.34 -5.74 3.33
C LEU A 179 11.64 -5.60 4.69
N GLY A 180 11.93 -4.54 5.44
CA GLY A 180 11.30 -4.22 6.71
C GLY A 180 9.79 -4.04 6.58
N LEU A 181 9.33 -3.37 5.54
CA LEU A 181 7.92 -3.20 5.23
C LEU A 181 7.25 -4.53 4.89
N CYS A 182 7.90 -5.39 4.11
CA CYS A 182 7.43 -6.75 3.83
C CYS A 182 7.32 -7.60 5.10
N ILE A 183 8.31 -7.53 6.00
CA ILE A 183 8.30 -8.23 7.28
C ILE A 183 7.17 -7.72 8.17
N PHE A 184 6.97 -6.39 8.25
CA PHE A 184 5.89 -5.79 9.02
C PHE A 184 4.51 -6.23 8.54
N LEU A 185 4.27 -6.15 7.22
CA LEU A 185 3.03 -6.64 6.61
C LEU A 185 2.85 -8.14 6.85
N GLY A 186 3.92 -8.92 6.76
CA GLY A 186 3.91 -10.35 7.04
C GLY A 186 3.53 -10.69 8.48
N ILE A 187 4.08 -9.97 9.46
CA ILE A 187 3.73 -10.13 10.87
C ILE A 187 2.23 -9.84 11.08
N LEU A 188 1.70 -8.77 10.47
CA LEU A 188 0.28 -8.44 10.55
C LEU A 188 -0.61 -9.55 9.97
N LEU A 189 -0.27 -10.08 8.80
CA LEU A 189 -0.99 -11.19 8.18
C LEU A 189 -0.92 -12.47 9.04
N LEU A 190 0.23 -12.78 9.64
CA LEU A 190 0.39 -13.93 10.54
C LEU A 190 -0.38 -13.77 11.86
N GLN A 191 -0.51 -12.55 12.39
CA GLN A 191 -1.32 -12.28 13.57
C GLN A 191 -2.82 -12.49 13.29
N GLN A 192 -3.30 -12.25 12.06
CA GLN A 192 -4.67 -12.60 11.67
C GLN A 192 -4.93 -14.10 11.75
N GLY A 193 -3.94 -14.93 11.38
CA GLY A 193 -4.03 -16.39 11.45
C GLY A 193 -4.12 -16.97 12.86
N LYS A 194 -3.77 -16.19 13.91
CA LYS A 194 -3.88 -16.62 15.32
C LYS A 194 -5.24 -16.28 15.95
N GLY A 195 -6.04 -15.42 15.32
CA GLY A 195 -7.30 -14.91 15.87
C GLY A 195 -8.51 -15.86 15.76
N LYS A 196 -8.42 -16.93 14.95
CA LYS A 196 -9.48 -17.95 14.82
C LYS A 196 -8.88 -19.32 14.48
N SER A 197 -8.64 -20.15 15.48
CA SER A 197 -9.18 -21.52 15.41
C SER A 197 -10.68 -21.36 15.65
N LEU A 198 -11.48 -21.37 14.58
CA LEU A 198 -12.92 -21.52 14.75
C LEU A 198 -13.17 -22.90 15.41
N PRO A 199 -14.04 -22.99 16.43
CA PRO A 199 -14.72 -24.26 16.74
C PRO A 199 -15.63 -24.67 15.58
#